data_AF-A0A5C7W4M8-F1
#
_entry.id   AF-A0A5C7W4M8-F1
#
_cell.length_a   1.000
_cell.length_b   1.000
_cell.length_c   1.000
_cell.angle_alpha   90.00
_cell.angle_beta   90.00
_cell.angle_gamma   90.00
#
_symmetry.space_group_name_H-M   'P 1'
#
loop_
_entity.id
_entity.type
_entity.pdbx_description
1 polymer ?
#
loop_
_entity_poly.entity_id
_entity_poly.type
_entity_poly.pdbx_seq_one_letter_code
_entity_poly.pdbx_strand_id
1 'polypeptide(L)'
;MQLAFSMFDALPEGFVPRVRERARRAVKPRGDALVEVQQISLLDLLNMREEDIGPVVWADSDISTLREAILREACHTLLDNRAAIATRRERWAWIQSDDWMPFSFKACAIECEVDYEELRVSLESLLRHHKALNDLVASAA
;
A
#
# COMPACT_ATOMS: atom_id res chain seq x y z
N MET A 1 1.65 38.37 -7.49
CA MET A 1 0.41 38.17 -8.27
C MET A 1 0.79 38.23 -9.74
N GLN A 2 1.20 37.10 -10.30
CA GLN A 2 1.74 37.01 -11.67
C GLN A 2 0.62 36.98 -12.70
N LEU A 3 0.82 37.80 -13.71
CA LEU A 3 0.12 37.85 -14.99
C LEU A 3 0.41 36.59 -15.80
N ALA A 4 -0.62 36.03 -16.46
CA ALA A 4 -0.60 35.52 -17.85
C ALA A 4 -1.71 34.49 -18.07
N PHE A 5 -2.92 34.99 -18.31
CA PHE A 5 -4.06 34.26 -18.89
C PHE A 5 -3.92 34.12 -20.42
N SER A 6 -2.71 34.15 -20.98
CA SER A 6 -2.46 34.35 -22.41
C SER A 6 -1.95 33.08 -23.09
N MET A 7 -2.83 32.09 -23.28
CA MET A 7 -2.54 30.99 -24.21
C MET A 7 -3.75 30.51 -25.03
N PHE A 8 -4.93 31.08 -24.83
CA PHE A 8 -6.16 30.64 -25.51
C PHE A 8 -6.61 31.53 -26.68
N ASP A 9 -5.95 32.66 -26.92
CA ASP A 9 -6.44 33.71 -27.82
C ASP A 9 -5.90 33.60 -29.27
N ALA A 10 -5.36 32.44 -29.65
CA ALA A 10 -4.77 32.20 -30.97
C ALA A 10 -5.31 30.94 -31.66
N LEU A 11 -6.58 30.59 -31.42
CA LEU A 11 -7.26 29.53 -32.17
C LEU A 11 -8.11 30.15 -33.29
N PRO A 12 -7.94 29.72 -34.55
CA PRO A 12 -8.74 30.24 -35.65
C PRO A 12 -10.22 29.90 -35.44
N GLU A 13 -11.10 30.84 -35.81
CA GLU A 13 -12.55 30.65 -35.75
C GLU A 13 -12.95 29.39 -36.53
N GLY A 14 -13.41 28.38 -35.80
CA GLY A 14 -13.72 27.04 -36.33
C GLY A 14 -13.08 25.87 -35.59
N PHE A 15 -12.22 26.10 -34.59
CA PHE A 15 -11.69 25.02 -33.76
C PHE A 15 -12.75 24.50 -32.77
N VAL A 16 -13.44 23.42 -33.16
CA VAL A 16 -14.23 22.61 -32.23
C VAL A 16 -13.31 21.54 -31.64
N PRO A 17 -13.08 21.49 -30.31
CA PRO A 17 -12.33 20.40 -29.72
C PRO A 17 -13.08 19.10 -29.98
N ARG A 18 -12.45 18.16 -30.71
CA ARG A 18 -12.98 16.82 -30.89
C ARG A 18 -13.11 16.17 -29.52
N VAL A 19 -14.33 16.17 -28.98
CA VAL A 19 -14.73 15.27 -27.90
C VAL A 19 -14.41 13.87 -28.41
N ARG A 20 -13.42 13.21 -27.82
CA ARG A 20 -13.18 11.79 -28.03
C ARG A 20 -14.51 11.09 -27.76
N GLU A 21 -15.18 10.64 -28.81
CA GLU A 21 -16.26 9.68 -28.67
C GLU A 21 -15.69 8.53 -27.86
N ARG A 22 -16.24 8.33 -26.66
CA ARG A 22 -15.91 7.18 -25.83
C ARG A 22 -16.30 5.97 -26.66
N ALA A 23 -15.32 5.34 -27.30
CA ALA A 23 -15.47 4.02 -27.89
C ALA A 23 -16.18 3.15 -26.85
N ARG A 24 -17.38 2.69 -27.19
CA ARG A 24 -18.18 1.82 -26.33
C ARG A 24 -17.29 0.62 -26.01
N ARG A 25 -16.82 0.53 -24.77
CA ARG A 25 -15.99 -0.59 -24.31
C ARG A 25 -16.80 -1.86 -24.56
N ALA A 26 -16.26 -2.79 -25.33
CA ALA A 26 -16.85 -4.11 -25.46
C ALA A 26 -16.99 -4.72 -24.05
N VAL A 27 -18.22 -5.11 -23.70
CA VAL A 27 -18.50 -5.78 -22.42
C VAL A 27 -17.85 -7.16 -22.49
N LYS A 28 -16.82 -7.39 -21.68
CA LYS A 28 -16.19 -8.70 -21.52
C LYS A 28 -17.25 -9.65 -20.90
N PRO A 29 -17.56 -10.81 -21.50
CA PRO A 29 -18.47 -11.76 -20.88
C PRO A 29 -17.83 -12.26 -19.58
N ARG A 30 -18.52 -12.02 -18.46
CA ARG A 30 -18.16 -12.58 -17.17
C ARG A 30 -18.68 -14.02 -17.16
N GLY A 31 -17.78 -14.99 -17.08
CA GLY A 31 -18.16 -16.38 -16.84
C GLY A 31 -18.74 -16.47 -15.42
N ASP A 32 -19.95 -17.00 -15.33
CA ASP A 32 -20.75 -17.07 -14.10
C ASP A 32 -20.22 -18.15 -13.15
N ALA A 33 -19.56 -17.69 -12.09
CA ALA A 33 -19.89 -18.15 -10.75
C ALA A 33 -20.39 -16.90 -10.02
N LEU A 34 -21.70 -16.69 -10.04
CA LEU A 34 -22.35 -15.65 -9.25
C LEU A 34 -22.22 -16.06 -7.78
N VAL A 35 -21.08 -15.74 -7.16
CA VAL A 35 -21.04 -15.62 -5.71
C VAL A 35 -22.02 -14.49 -5.41
N GLU A 36 -23.17 -14.85 -4.86
CA GLU A 36 -24.19 -13.90 -4.46
C GLU A 36 -23.62 -13.12 -3.27
N VAL A 37 -22.93 -12.01 -3.57
CA VAL A 37 -22.36 -11.15 -2.55
C VAL A 37 -23.52 -10.47 -1.84
N GLN A 38 -23.93 -11.04 -0.72
CA GLN A 38 -24.98 -10.48 0.12
C GLN A 38 -24.45 -9.20 0.80
N GLN A 39 -25.05 -8.06 0.49
CA GLN A 39 -24.77 -6.82 1.20
C GLN A 39 -25.43 -6.89 2.57
N ILE A 40 -24.62 -7.00 3.62
CA ILE A 40 -25.07 -6.94 5.01
C ILE A 40 -25.18 -5.46 5.41
N SER A 41 -26.31 -5.06 6.01
CA SER A 41 -26.49 -3.70 6.54
C SER A 41 -25.56 -3.47 7.74
N LEU A 42 -25.04 -2.24 7.88
CA LEU A 42 -24.24 -1.85 9.05
C LEU A 42 -24.99 -2.08 10.37
N LEU A 43 -26.30 -1.81 10.40
CA LEU A 43 -27.12 -2.07 11.60
C LEU A 43 -27.22 -3.56 11.92
N ASP A 44 -27.25 -4.43 10.91
CA ASP A 44 -27.33 -5.87 11.13
C ASP A 44 -26.01 -6.38 11.73
N LEU A 45 -24.86 -5.90 11.23
CA LEU A 45 -23.53 -6.22 11.80
C LEU A 45 -23.39 -5.79 13.27
N LEU A 46 -23.88 -4.59 13.61
CA LEU A 46 -23.81 -4.07 14.97
C LEU A 46 -24.80 -4.77 15.93
N ASN A 47 -25.86 -5.36 15.40
CA ASN A 47 -26.87 -6.09 16.16
C ASN A 47 -26.61 -7.61 16.22
N MET A 48 -25.55 -8.12 15.58
CA MET A 48 -25.15 -9.53 15.70
C MET A 48 -24.70 -9.79 17.15
N ARG A 49 -25.12 -10.92 17.72
CA ARG A 49 -24.57 -11.35 19.01
C ARG A 49 -23.18 -11.92 18.77
N GLU A 50 -22.30 -11.79 19.74
CA GLU A 50 -20.94 -12.37 19.67
C GLU A 50 -20.99 -13.90 19.48
N GLU A 51 -22.06 -14.53 19.96
CA GLU A 51 -22.39 -15.95 19.74
C GLU A 51 -22.64 -16.30 18.26
N ASP A 52 -23.17 -15.35 17.48
CA ASP A 52 -23.46 -15.51 16.05
C ASP A 52 -22.20 -15.32 15.19
N ILE A 53 -21.15 -14.75 15.77
CA ILE A 53 -19.82 -14.57 15.17
C ILE A 53 -18.98 -15.77 15.63
N GLY A 54 -19.04 -16.87 14.88
CA GLY A 54 -18.30 -18.09 15.21
C GLY A 54 -16.81 -17.85 15.49
N PRO A 55 -16.13 -18.75 16.23
CA PRO A 55 -14.74 -18.57 16.60
C PRO A 55 -13.87 -18.41 15.35
N VAL A 56 -13.09 -17.33 15.31
CA VAL A 56 -12.11 -17.12 14.25
C VAL A 56 -10.96 -18.10 14.46
N VAL A 57 -10.96 -19.18 13.69
CA VAL A 57 -9.86 -20.14 13.66
C VAL A 57 -8.84 -19.65 12.65
N TRP A 58 -7.66 -19.28 13.13
CA TRP A 58 -6.54 -18.91 12.28
C TRP A 58 -5.89 -20.18 11.74
N ALA A 59 -5.79 -20.29 10.41
CA ALA A 59 -4.91 -21.26 9.79
C ALA A 59 -3.48 -20.72 9.75
N ASP A 60 -2.49 -21.62 9.71
CA ASP A 60 -1.09 -21.22 9.56
C ASP A 60 -0.87 -20.41 8.26
N SER A 61 -1.64 -20.70 7.21
CA SER A 61 -1.64 -19.93 5.95
C SER A 61 -2.08 -18.48 6.14
N ASP A 62 -2.98 -18.20 7.09
CA ASP A 62 -3.41 -16.84 7.39
C ASP A 62 -2.29 -16.05 8.08
N ILE A 63 -1.52 -16.73 8.93
CA ILE A 63 -0.34 -16.16 9.60
C ILE A 63 0.75 -15.84 8.58
N SER A 64 1.02 -16.75 7.63
CA SER A 64 1.98 -16.50 6.54
C SER A 64 1.54 -15.31 5.66
N THR A 65 0.25 -15.25 5.31
CA THR A 65 -0.32 -14.12 4.55
C THR A 65 -0.17 -12.80 5.30
N LEU A 66 -0.39 -12.82 6.62
CA LEU A 66 -0.23 -11.64 7.47
C LEU A 66 1.24 -11.17 7.53
N ARG A 67 2.20 -12.10 7.64
CA ARG A 67 3.63 -11.78 7.62
C ARG A 67 4.05 -11.12 6.31
N GLU A 68 3.61 -11.65 5.18
CA GLU A 68 3.86 -11.06 3.86
C GLU A 68 3.25 -9.65 3.77
N ALA A 69 1.99 -9.49 4.20
CA ALA A 69 1.30 -8.21 4.16
C ALA A 69 2.01 -7.14 5.01
N ILE A 70 2.47 -7.50 6.21
CA ILE A 70 3.23 -6.62 7.10
C ILE A 70 4.56 -6.20 6.44
N LEU A 71 5.31 -7.16 5.89
CA LEU A 71 6.58 -6.85 5.22
C LEU A 71 6.37 -5.90 4.03
N ARG A 72 5.36 -6.19 3.21
CA ARG A 72 5.03 -5.38 2.04
C ARG A 72 4.57 -3.97 2.42
N GLU A 73 3.72 -3.85 3.45
CA GLU A 73 3.27 -2.56 3.97
C GLU A 73 4.45 -1.75 4.52
N ALA A 74 5.32 -2.37 5.33
CA ALA A 74 6.49 -1.70 5.89
C ALA A 74 7.43 -1.17 4.80
N CYS A 75 7.75 -1.98 3.78
CA CYS A 75 8.58 -1.57 2.64
C CYS A 75 7.92 -0.45 1.83
N HIS A 76 6.62 -0.55 1.56
CA HIS A 76 5.89 0.48 0.83
C HIS A 76 5.86 1.80 1.60
N THR A 77 5.49 1.77 2.87
CA THR A 77 5.42 2.94 3.75
C THR A 77 6.79 3.59 3.91
N LEU A 78 7.88 2.81 4.00
CA LEU A 78 9.25 3.32 4.09
C LEU A 78 9.65 4.14 2.85
N LEU A 79 9.29 3.67 1.65
CA LEU A 79 9.63 4.28 0.37
C LEU A 79 8.63 5.36 -0.08
N ASP A 80 7.44 5.39 0.50
CA ASP A 80 6.44 6.40 0.18
C ASP A 80 6.77 7.74 0.84
N ASN A 81 7.20 8.71 0.02
CA ASN A 81 7.50 10.07 0.47
C ASN A 81 6.26 10.87 0.94
N ARG A 82 5.04 10.34 0.75
CA ARG A 82 3.80 10.95 1.28
C ARG A 82 3.54 10.55 2.73
N ALA A 83 4.15 9.45 3.21
CA ALA A 83 4.03 9.04 4.59
C ALA A 83 4.76 10.02 5.52
N ALA A 84 4.21 10.21 6.72
CA ALA A 84 4.84 11.05 7.73
C ALA A 84 6.25 10.52 8.08
N ILE A 85 7.21 11.43 8.27
CA ILE A 85 8.60 11.08 8.61
C ILE A 85 8.66 10.22 9.88
N ALA A 86 7.81 10.51 10.87
CA ALA A 86 7.72 9.71 12.11
C ALA A 86 7.36 8.25 11.83
N THR A 87 6.34 8.01 10.99
CA THR A 87 5.92 6.65 10.59
C THR A 87 7.03 5.93 9.82
N ARG A 88 7.70 6.63 8.91
CA ARG A 88 8.83 6.06 8.16
C ARG A 88 10.01 5.70 9.08
N ARG A 89 10.29 6.51 10.10
CA ARG A 89 11.32 6.23 11.11
C ARG A 89 10.98 4.98 11.93
N GLU A 90 9.74 4.85 12.36
CA GLU A 90 9.27 3.65 13.07
C GLU A 90 9.44 2.40 12.21
N ARG A 91 9.03 2.45 10.93
CA ARG A 91 9.23 1.35 9.99
C ARG A 91 10.72 1.04 9.76
N TRP A 92 11.55 2.07 9.66
CA TRP A 92 13.00 1.89 9.53
C TRP A 92 13.62 1.26 10.79
N ALA A 93 13.21 1.69 11.98
CA ALA A 93 13.65 1.10 13.25
C ALA A 93 13.24 -0.36 13.36
N TRP A 94 12.01 -0.71 12.94
CA TRP A 94 11.55 -2.09 12.89
C TRP A 94 12.39 -2.97 11.94
N ILE A 95 12.73 -2.46 10.75
CA ILE A 95 13.60 -3.16 9.78
C ILE A 95 15.00 -3.40 10.35
N GLN A 96 15.54 -2.40 11.05
CA GLN A 96 16.86 -2.47 11.67
C GLN A 96 16.88 -3.24 12.99
N SER A 97 15.72 -3.58 13.57
CA SER A 97 15.69 -4.37 14.81
C SER A 97 16.26 -5.76 14.58
N ASP A 98 17.10 -6.22 15.50
CA ASP A 98 17.67 -7.57 15.44
C ASP A 98 16.80 -8.62 16.13
N ASP A 99 15.61 -8.23 16.56
CA ASP A 99 14.68 -9.05 17.30
C ASP A 99 14.18 -10.25 16.48
N TRP A 100 13.98 -11.37 17.19
CA TRP A 100 13.43 -12.59 16.63
C TRP A 100 12.08 -12.92 17.26
N MET A 101 11.03 -12.30 16.72
CA MET A 101 9.64 -12.45 17.17
C MET A 101 8.77 -12.89 15.99
N PRO A 102 7.56 -13.44 16.22
CA PRO A 102 6.71 -13.98 15.13
C PRO A 102 6.38 -13.00 14.00
N PHE A 103 6.47 -11.69 14.27
CA PHE A 103 6.26 -10.59 13.33
C PHE A 103 7.45 -9.60 13.33
N SER A 104 8.65 -10.05 13.71
CA SER A 104 9.85 -9.24 13.48
C SER A 104 10.22 -9.23 12.00
N PHE A 105 10.97 -8.22 11.58
CA PHE A 105 11.38 -8.08 10.18
C PHE A 105 12.08 -9.35 9.64
N LYS A 106 12.97 -9.95 10.44
CA LYS A 106 13.68 -11.18 10.09
C LYS A 106 12.72 -12.35 9.86
N ALA A 107 11.77 -12.55 10.78
CA ALA A 107 10.79 -13.63 10.67
C ALA A 107 9.88 -13.44 9.45
N CYS A 108 9.42 -12.22 9.18
CA CYS A 108 8.60 -11.93 8.00
C CYS A 108 9.36 -12.09 6.68
N ALA A 109 10.63 -11.67 6.62
CA ALA A 109 11.45 -11.81 5.42
C ALA A 109 11.73 -13.28 5.07
N ILE A 110 12.05 -14.10 6.09
CA ILE A 110 12.31 -15.54 5.89
C ILE A 110 11.06 -16.28 5.44
N GLU A 111 9.89 -15.96 6.00
CA GLU A 111 8.61 -16.53 5.56
C GLU A 111 8.33 -16.23 4.08
N CYS A 112 8.78 -15.06 3.59
CA CYS A 112 8.66 -14.67 2.19
C CYS A 112 9.78 -15.26 1.30
N GLU A 113 10.62 -16.15 1.83
CA GLU A 113 11.79 -16.72 1.15
C GLU A 113 12.83 -15.67 0.71
N VAL A 114 12.89 -14.53 1.41
CA VAL A 114 13.83 -13.43 1.12
C VAL A 114 14.91 -13.38 2.21
N ASP A 115 16.17 -13.23 1.80
CA ASP A 115 17.27 -12.94 2.73
C ASP A 115 17.08 -11.53 3.32
N TYR A 116 16.87 -11.50 4.64
CA TYR A 116 16.61 -10.26 5.38
C TYR A 116 17.80 -9.29 5.32
N GLU A 117 19.03 -9.79 5.24
CA GLU A 117 20.24 -8.99 5.22
C GLU A 117 20.43 -8.35 3.85
N GLU A 118 20.23 -9.11 2.77
CA GLU A 118 20.22 -8.56 1.41
C GLU A 118 19.10 -7.53 1.21
N LEU A 119 17.93 -7.78 1.80
CA LEU A 119 16.81 -6.85 1.76
C LEU A 119 17.13 -5.54 2.49
N ARG A 120 17.77 -5.60 3.67
CA ARG A 120 18.24 -4.41 4.40
C ARG A 120 19.21 -3.58 3.56
N VAL A 121 20.22 -4.22 2.99
CA VAL A 121 21.22 -3.55 2.13
C VAL A 121 20.53 -2.89 0.93
N SER A 122 19.58 -3.59 0.32
CA SER A 122 18.82 -3.08 -0.82
C SER A 122 17.97 -1.86 -0.45
N LEU A 123 17.25 -1.92 0.67
CA LEU A 123 16.44 -0.81 1.18
C LEU A 123 17.31 0.39 1.56
N GLU A 124 18.45 0.16 2.19
CA GLU A 124 19.41 1.21 2.53
C GLU A 124 19.93 1.90 1.27
N SER A 125 20.31 1.13 0.25
CA SER A 125 20.72 1.65 -1.05
C SER A 125 19.63 2.52 -1.67
N LEU A 126 18.38 2.06 -1.71
CA LEU A 126 17.25 2.83 -2.25
C LEU A 126 17.05 4.15 -1.48
N LEU A 127 17.09 4.11 -0.14
CA LEU A 127 16.94 5.30 0.69
C LEU A 127 18.07 6.33 0.47
N ARG A 128 19.30 5.86 0.24
CA ARG A 128 20.44 6.74 -0.13
C ARG A 128 20.19 7.42 -1.48
N HIS A 129 19.71 6.69 -2.48
CA HIS A 129 19.38 7.25 -3.80
C HIS A 129 18.30 8.33 -3.71
N HIS A 130 17.30 8.12 -2.85
CA HIS A 130 16.24 9.10 -2.61
C HIS A 130 16.63 10.25 -1.66
N LYS A 131 17.89 10.31 -1.19
CA LYS A 131 18.40 11.28 -0.20
C LYS A 131 17.60 11.34 1.11
N ALA A 132 16.82 10.30 1.41
CA ALA A 132 15.88 10.29 2.50
C ALA A 132 16.43 9.60 3.76
N LEU A 133 17.60 8.96 3.67
CA LEU A 133 18.23 8.24 4.77
C LEU A 133 18.58 9.17 5.94
N ASN A 134 19.12 10.35 5.65
CA ASN A 134 19.53 11.32 6.69
C ASN A 134 18.34 11.74 7.56
N ASP A 135 17.17 11.95 6.95
CA ASP A 135 15.96 12.34 7.67
C ASP A 135 15.45 11.24 8.60
N LEU A 136 15.74 9.97 8.29
CA LEU A 136 15.36 8.83 9.12
C LEU A 136 16.31 8.59 10.29
N VAL A 137 17.60 8.90 10.11
CA VAL A 137 18.65 8.65 11.12
C VAL A 137 18.81 9.82 12.12
N ALA A 138 18.48 11.05 11.72
CA ALA A 138 18.79 12.29 12.47
C ALA A 138 18.13 12.50 13.86
N SER A 139 17.51 11.47 14.46
CA SER A 139 16.85 11.57 15.78
C SER A 139 17.24 10.45 16.75
N ALA A 140 18.23 9.61 16.41
CA ALA A 140 18.74 8.57 17.30
C ALA A 140 19.85 9.07 18.26
N ALA A 141 20.04 10.39 18.39
CA ALA A 141 21.02 11.04 19.26
C ALA A 141 20.32 11.83 20.38
#